data_AF-A0A6N9EH98-F1
#
_entry.id   AF-A0A6N9EH98-F1
#
_cell.length_a   1.000
_cell.length_b   1.000
_cell.length_c   1.000
_cell.angle_alpha   90.00
_cell.angle_beta   90.00
_cell.angle_gamma   90.00
#
_symmetry.space_group_name_H-M   'P 1'
#
loop_
_entity.id
_entity.type
_entity.pdbx_description
1 polymer ?
#
loop_
_entity_poly.entity_id
_entity_poly.type
_entity_poly.pdbx_seq_one_letter_code
_entity_poly.pdbx_strand_id
1 'polypeptide(L)'
;MIAAEALRYRLKLVQAPLVQDDKWNVEELAIASVTAADPQVDGAIRRIAESWAKAGLEPTELCVPWSGPAVDELFENRPDLVDALDDILRGANRAKRAA
;
A
#
# COMPACT_ATOMS: atom_id res chain seq x y z
N MET A 1 -6.41 7.40 -0.13
CA MET A 1 -5.95 7.00 1.23
C MET A 1 -4.68 6.17 1.09
N ILE A 2 -3.66 6.38 1.94
CA ILE A 2 -2.35 5.70 1.83
C ILE A 2 -2.49 4.17 1.72
N ALA A 3 -3.30 3.55 2.58
CA ALA A 3 -3.50 2.10 2.55
C ALA A 3 -4.12 1.61 1.22
N ALA A 4 -5.04 2.38 0.63
CA ALA A 4 -5.66 2.03 -0.64
C ALA A 4 -4.63 2.10 -1.78
N GLU A 5 -3.84 3.18 -1.84
CA GLU A 5 -2.83 3.33 -2.89
C GLU A 5 -1.68 2.33 -2.72
N ALA A 6 -1.30 2.00 -1.48
CA ALA A 6 -0.35 0.93 -1.17
C ALA A 6 -0.83 -0.42 -1.72
N LEU A 7 -2.10 -0.78 -1.48
CA LEU A 7 -2.68 -2.01 -2.00
C LEU A 7 -2.73 -2.01 -3.53
N ARG A 8 -3.18 -0.91 -4.15
CA ARG A 8 -3.21 -0.79 -5.63
C ARG A 8 -1.81 -0.94 -6.23
N TYR A 9 -0.83 -0.24 -5.66
CA TYR A 9 0.55 -0.27 -6.11
C TYR A 9 1.14 -1.68 -5.98
N ARG A 10 0.91 -2.33 -4.83
CA ARG A 10 1.39 -3.70 -4.59
C ARG A 10 0.77 -4.71 -5.55
N LEU A 11 -0.55 -4.61 -5.78
CA LEU A 11 -1.22 -5.48 -6.76
C LEU A 11 -0.63 -5.28 -8.15
N LYS A 12 -0.39 -4.03 -8.58
CA LYS A 12 0.27 -3.73 -9.86
C LYS A 12 1.66 -4.38 -9.97
N LEU A 13 2.47 -4.34 -8.90
CA LEU A 13 3.79 -4.99 -8.87
C LEU A 13 3.72 -6.53 -9.00
N VAL A 14 2.65 -7.16 -8.50
CA VAL A 14 2.48 -8.63 -8.58
C VAL A 14 1.77 -9.06 -9.87
N GLN A 15 0.84 -8.25 -10.40
CA GLN A 15 -0.18 -8.68 -11.36
C GLN A 15 0.14 -8.47 -12.85
N ALA A 16 1.34 -8.01 -13.24
CA ALA A 16 1.68 -7.92 -14.65
C ALA A 16 1.67 -9.31 -15.36
N PRO A 17 1.10 -9.47 -16.58
CA PRO A 17 -0.23 -9.12 -17.06
C PRO A 17 -1.19 -10.34 -17.00
N LEU A 18 -1.24 -11.05 -15.87
CA LEU A 18 -1.89 -12.38 -15.81
C LEU A 18 -3.23 -12.43 -15.06
N VAL A 19 -3.69 -11.32 -14.46
CA VAL A 19 -4.95 -11.35 -13.71
C VAL A 19 -5.71 -10.04 -13.91
N GLN A 20 -6.73 -10.06 -14.78
CA GLN A 20 -7.88 -9.18 -14.60
C GLN A 20 -8.70 -9.78 -13.47
N ASP A 21 -8.75 -9.13 -12.30
CA ASP A 21 -9.65 -9.60 -11.23
C ASP A 21 -10.48 -8.44 -10.69
N ASP A 22 -11.73 -8.41 -11.14
CA ASP A 22 -12.86 -7.71 -10.52
C ASP A 22 -13.17 -8.23 -9.10
N LYS A 23 -12.33 -9.10 -8.53
CA LYS A 23 -12.52 -9.74 -7.22
C LYS A 23 -11.95 -8.95 -6.04
N TRP A 24 -11.08 -7.96 -6.28
CA TRP A 24 -10.46 -7.19 -5.21
C TRP A 24 -11.11 -5.80 -5.10
N ASN A 25 -12.06 -5.67 -4.17
CA ASN A 25 -12.53 -4.35 -3.74
C ASN A 25 -11.47 -3.70 -2.85
N VAL A 26 -10.49 -3.02 -3.47
CA VAL A 26 -9.35 -2.42 -2.76
C VAL A 26 -9.79 -1.38 -1.74
N GLU A 27 -10.84 -0.61 -2.04
CA GLU A 27 -11.33 0.42 -1.13
C GLU A 27 -11.86 -0.19 0.17
N GLU A 28 -12.66 -1.25 0.05
CA GLU A 28 -13.20 -2.00 1.20
C GLU A 28 -12.09 -2.65 2.03
N LEU A 29 -11.08 -3.24 1.38
CA LEU A 29 -9.92 -3.81 2.06
C LEU A 29 -9.08 -2.76 2.79
N ALA A 30 -8.90 -1.60 2.16
CA ALA A 30 -8.15 -0.50 2.74
C ALA A 30 -8.88 0.06 3.97
N ILE A 31 -10.20 0.26 3.87
CA ILE A 31 -11.03 0.66 5.00
C ILE A 31 -10.93 -0.37 6.12
N ALA A 32 -11.14 -1.66 5.83
CA ALA A 32 -11.06 -2.74 6.82
C ALA A 32 -9.69 -2.81 7.51
N SER A 33 -8.60 -2.60 6.78
CA SER A 33 -7.24 -2.61 7.35
C SER A 33 -7.00 -1.48 8.34
N VAL A 34 -7.53 -0.29 8.06
CA VAL A 34 -7.35 0.90 8.90
C VAL A 34 -8.32 0.88 10.09
N THR A 35 -9.57 0.46 9.90
CA THR A 35 -10.57 0.38 10.98
C THR A 35 -10.24 -0.69 12.00
N ALA A 36 -9.53 -1.75 11.60
CA ALA A 36 -9.02 -2.77 12.52
C ALA A 36 -7.96 -2.25 13.51
N ALA A 37 -7.44 -1.03 13.30
CA ALA A 37 -6.43 -0.40 14.16
C ALA A 37 -5.22 -1.30 14.44
N ASP A 38 -4.77 -2.04 13.41
CA ASP A 38 -3.65 -2.96 13.51
C ASP A 38 -2.34 -2.14 13.61
N PRO A 39 -1.57 -2.24 14.72
CA PRO A 39 -0.36 -1.46 14.91
C PRO A 39 0.70 -1.69 13.83
N GLN A 40 0.68 -2.88 13.21
CA GLN A 40 1.58 -3.20 12.11
C GLN A 40 1.22 -2.40 10.84
N VAL A 41 -0.08 -2.25 10.55
CA VAL A 41 -0.58 -1.43 9.43
C VAL A 41 -0.24 0.04 9.66
N ASP A 42 -0.45 0.56 10.88
CA ASP A 42 -0.08 1.94 11.22
C ASP A 42 1.43 2.19 11.10
N GLY A 43 2.24 1.22 11.54
CA GLY A 43 3.70 1.25 11.39
C GLY A 43 4.15 1.27 9.92
N ALA A 44 3.50 0.46 9.08
CA ALA A 44 3.76 0.40 7.64
C ALA A 44 3.39 1.73 6.95
N ILE A 45 2.21 2.29 7.23
CA ILE A 45 1.76 3.58 6.70
C ILE A 45 2.76 4.68 7.06
N ARG A 46 3.23 4.73 8.32
CA ARG A 46 4.21 5.71 8.77
C ARG A 46 5.54 5.57 8.04
N ARG A 47 6.05 4.34 7.89
CA ARG A 47 7.33 4.07 7.19
C ARG A 47 7.27 4.52 5.73
N ILE A 48 6.16 4.25 5.05
CA ILE A 48 5.93 4.70 3.68
C ILE A 48 5.93 6.23 3.63
N ALA A 49 5.12 6.89 4.45
CA ALA A 49 5.01 8.35 4.46
C ALA A 49 6.36 9.05 4.75
N GLU A 50 7.13 8.54 5.72
CA GLU A 50 8.46 9.07 6.03
C GLU A 50 9.45 8.88 4.88
N SER A 51 9.42 7.73 4.21
CA SER A 51 10.34 7.44 3.11
C SER A 51 9.98 8.23 1.85
N TRP A 52 8.68 8.44 1.62
CA TRP A 52 8.14 9.31 0.57
C TRP A 52 8.66 10.75 0.73
N ALA A 53 8.51 11.31 1.92
CA ALA A 53 9.00 12.66 2.23
C ALA A 53 10.53 12.76 2.12
N LYS A 54 11.27 11.73 2.58
CA LYS A 54 12.74 11.68 2.45
C LYS A 54 13.21 11.60 1.00
N ALA A 55 12.41 11.03 0.11
CA ALA A 55 12.68 10.98 -1.33
C ALA A 55 12.35 12.30 -2.04
N GLY A 56 11.81 13.30 -1.32
CA GLY A 56 11.43 14.59 -1.91
C GLY A 56 10.15 14.53 -2.75
N LEU A 57 9.36 13.45 -2.62
CA LEU A 57 8.07 13.32 -3.28
C LEU A 57 6.99 14.12 -2.54
N GLU A 58 6.02 14.63 -3.29
CA GLU A 58 4.98 15.49 -2.74
C GLU A 58 4.08 14.71 -1.76
N PRO A 59 3.90 15.19 -0.50
CA PRO A 59 3.06 14.48 0.48
C PRO A 59 1.59 14.35 0.06
N THR A 60 1.10 15.26 -0.78
CA THR A 60 -0.27 15.20 -1.33
C THR A 60 -0.45 14.01 -2.27
N GLU A 61 0.62 13.50 -2.88
CA GLU A 61 0.58 12.34 -3.79
C GLU A 61 0.45 11.01 -3.05
N LEU A 62 0.67 10.96 -1.73
CA LEU A 62 0.47 9.75 -0.92
C LEU A 62 -0.98 9.24 -0.96
N CYS A 63 -1.94 10.11 -1.27
CA CYS A 63 -3.37 9.79 -1.28
C CYS A 63 -3.99 9.67 -2.67
N VAL A 64 -3.18 9.77 -3.73
CA VAL A 64 -3.61 9.59 -5.13
C VAL A 64 -2.89 8.38 -5.75
N PRO A 65 -3.34 7.84 -6.90
CA PRO A 65 -2.72 6.67 -7.50
C PRO A 65 -1.20 6.79 -7.69
N TRP A 66 -0.47 5.86 -7.07
CA TRP A 66 0.99 5.83 -7.12
C TRP A 66 1.49 5.31 -8.47
N SER A 67 2.25 6.16 -9.17
CA SER A 67 2.85 5.82 -10.46
C SER A 67 4.00 6.75 -10.79
N GLY A 68 4.86 6.29 -11.70
CA GLY A 68 5.91 7.11 -12.28
C GLY A 68 7.31 6.76 -11.75
N PRO A 69 8.36 7.18 -12.47
CA PRO A 69 9.71 6.67 -12.25
C PRO A 69 10.25 6.91 -10.84
N ALA A 70 9.96 8.06 -10.24
CA ALA A 70 10.47 8.39 -8.91
C ALA A 70 9.82 7.56 -7.79
N VAL A 71 8.54 7.20 -7.95
CA VAL A 71 7.84 6.29 -7.04
C VAL A 71 8.39 4.88 -7.23
N ASP A 72 8.54 4.43 -8.48
CA ASP A 72 9.07 3.10 -8.79
C ASP A 72 10.50 2.95 -8.25
N GLU A 73 11.37 3.94 -8.47
CA GLU A 73 12.74 3.99 -7.93
C GLU A 73 12.77 3.95 -6.40
N LEU A 74 11.82 4.62 -5.72
CA LEU A 74 11.72 4.60 -4.26
C LEU A 74 11.49 3.17 -3.75
N PHE A 75 10.54 2.43 -4.36
CA PHE A 75 10.21 1.07 -3.91
C PHE A 75 11.22 0.02 -4.40
N GLU A 76 11.82 0.20 -5.57
CA GLU A 76 12.88 -0.69 -6.08
C GLU A 76 14.14 -0.64 -5.20
N ASN A 77 14.53 0.54 -4.73
CA ASN A 77 15.74 0.71 -3.91
C ASN A 77 15.50 0.43 -2.41
N ARG A 78 14.26 0.16 -2.00
CA ARG A 78 13.89 0.02 -0.58
C ARG A 78 13.03 -1.20 -0.33
N PRO A 79 13.64 -2.38 -0.14
CA PRO A 79 12.91 -3.60 0.21
C PRO A 79 12.03 -3.47 1.46
N ASP A 80 12.44 -2.63 2.42
CA ASP A 80 11.67 -2.35 3.65
C ASP A 80 10.31 -1.67 3.38
N LEU A 81 10.17 -1.01 2.24
CA LEU A 81 8.90 -0.45 1.78
C LEU A 81 8.02 -1.50 1.12
N VAL A 82 8.60 -2.46 0.40
CA VAL A 82 7.85 -3.61 -0.11
C VAL A 82 7.29 -4.45 1.04
N ASP A 83 8.07 -4.66 2.09
CA ASP A 83 7.60 -5.31 3.32
C ASP A 83 6.45 -4.54 3.97
N ALA A 84 6.50 -3.19 3.96
CA ALA A 84 5.42 -2.36 4.45
C ALA A 84 4.13 -2.51 3.62
N LEU A 85 4.24 -2.64 2.29
CA LEU A 85 3.09 -2.95 1.43
C LEU A 85 2.47 -4.31 1.78
N ASP A 86 3.32 -5.32 2.00
CA ASP A 86 2.86 -6.66 2.37
C ASP A 86 2.21 -6.68 3.76
N ASP A 87 2.70 -5.87 4.70
CA ASP A 87 2.09 -5.71 6.02
C ASP A 87 0.69 -5.11 5.96
N ILE A 88 0.47 -4.11 5.11
CA ILE A 88 -0.86 -3.54 4.84
C ILE A 88 -1.78 -4.61 4.23
N LEU A 89 -1.29 -5.38 3.25
CA LEU A 89 -2.04 -6.47 2.62
C LEU A 89 -2.41 -7.59 3.60
N ARG A 90 -1.49 -7.97 4.49
CA ARG A 90 -1.74 -8.96 5.54
C ARG A 90 -2.78 -8.45 6.53
N GLY A 91 -2.67 -7.19 6.96
CA GLY A 91 -3.65 -6.52 7.82
C GLY A 91 -5.04 -6.49 7.21
N ALA A 92 -5.16 -6.11 5.94
CA ALA A 92 -6.42 -6.12 5.19
C ALA A 92 -7.04 -7.52 5.11
N ASN A 93 -6.22 -8.55 4.82
CA ASN A 93 -6.69 -9.94 4.77
C ASN A 93 -7.12 -10.47 6.14
N ARG A 94 -6.46 -10.07 7.24
CA ARG A 94 -6.87 -10.41 8.61
C ARG A 94 -8.22 -9.78 8.93
N ALA A 95 -8.38 -8.49 8.66
CA ALA A 95 -9.61 -7.75 8.90
C ALA A 95 -10.80 -8.36 8.13
N LYS A 96 -10.59 -8.67 6.84
CA LYS A 96 -11.62 -9.33 6.01
C LYS A 96 -12.05 -10.70 6.53
N ARG A 97 -11.16 -11.47 7.17
CA ARG A 97 -11.51 -12.77 7.76
C ARG A 97 -12.23 -12.66 9.11
N ALA A 98 -12.16 -11.50 9.75
CA ALA A 98 -12.79 -11.23 11.04
C ALA A 98 -14.19 -10.59 10.90
N ALA A 99 -14.54 -10.09 9.71
CA ALA A 99 -15.86 -9.57 9.34
C ALA A 99 -16.78 -10.69 8.83
#